data_AF-A0A2E3EBW7-F1
#
_entry.id   AF-A0A2E3EBW7-F1
#
_cell.length_a   1.000
_cell.length_b   1.000
_cell.length_c   1.000
_cell.angle_alpha   90.00
_cell.angle_beta   90.00
_cell.angle_gamma   90.00
#
_symmetry.space_group_name_H-M   'P 1'
#
loop_
_entity.id
_entity.type
_entity.pdbx_description
1 polymer ?
#
loop_
_entity_poly.entity_id
_entity_poly.type
_entity_poly.pdbx_seq_one_letter_code
_entity_poly.pdbx_strand_id
1 'polypeptide(L)'
;MSLPKILFVFDCKFYLIAFFVILSSDSPANWKDQTHMVSKDGQECVVRALKNDAVLFRHKDPQRCVEWGMSNGVNTIVLEGEYIFDDRIDVPRPGVTLIVDKGAIFKLNPDTKHSTISFKARNPDYWGMIPFIYNKGHSNVNVLIFGELVKYRWETEERGRQTLPVMYDGRNVNGDCGLSGGTMLVTGTATDSFWLIDSSDVKVPIVALDTGPGASLVLEGCEDCDLGMIVNLAPESGGKTGETIDLNSRSIDITIERLIGERSYEIIDCNESHVIVDEAVSVGPPQKLFGRGPVSGPRFTDRKSFGTRSLHVKKTTVLNEALQAKLIHDLPSFPESLPRFTVRTTVEVGLKGGQNRRYSRSVEFDLSN
;
A
#
# COMPACT_ATOMS: atom_id res chain seq x y z
N MET A 1 8.49 59.65 -15.23
CA MET A 1 7.22 59.22 -15.86
C MET A 1 6.19 59.01 -14.76
N SER A 2 5.02 59.63 -14.93
CA SER A 2 3.97 59.82 -13.94
C SER A 2 3.23 58.53 -13.55
N LEU A 3 3.03 58.30 -12.25
CA LEU A 3 1.91 57.50 -11.76
C LEU A 3 0.66 58.39 -11.64
N PRO A 4 -0.54 57.90 -12.00
CA PRO A 4 -1.76 58.66 -11.89
C PRO A 4 -2.30 58.64 -10.45
N LYS A 5 -2.78 59.80 -10.01
CA LYS A 5 -3.73 59.93 -8.90
C LYS A 5 -5.05 59.32 -9.35
N ILE A 6 -5.56 58.34 -8.62
CA ILE A 6 -6.98 58.00 -8.65
C ILE A 6 -7.51 58.16 -7.23
N LEU A 7 -8.33 59.19 -7.09
CA LEU A 7 -9.15 59.51 -5.93
C LEU A 7 -10.47 58.77 -6.11
N PHE A 8 -10.82 57.86 -5.21
CA PHE A 8 -12.20 57.39 -5.08
C PHE A 8 -12.72 57.80 -3.70
N VAL A 9 -13.67 58.74 -3.71
CA VAL A 9 -14.55 59.04 -2.59
C VAL A 9 -15.84 58.30 -2.88
N PHE A 10 -16.20 57.33 -2.04
CA PHE A 10 -17.58 56.86 -1.91
C PHE A 10 -17.84 56.47 -0.45
N ASP A 11 -18.82 57.16 0.13
CA ASP A 11 -19.47 56.85 1.40
C ASP A 11 -20.20 55.51 1.31
N CYS A 12 -19.82 54.54 2.14
CA CYS A 12 -20.73 53.63 2.87
C CYS A 12 -19.93 52.49 3.54
N LYS A 13 -20.03 52.43 4.87
CA LYS A 13 -19.77 51.30 5.78
C LYS A 13 -19.19 50.02 5.17
N PHE A 14 -17.87 49.84 5.23
CA PHE A 14 -17.21 48.53 5.30
C PHE A 14 -15.89 48.67 6.07
N TYR A 15 -15.73 47.90 7.14
CA TYR A 15 -14.45 47.75 7.83
C TYR A 15 -13.49 47.04 6.87
N LEU A 16 -12.56 47.79 6.28
CA LEU A 16 -11.44 47.21 5.53
C LEU A 16 -10.40 46.74 6.55
N ILE A 17 -10.55 45.51 7.04
CA ILE A 17 -9.48 44.82 7.76
C ILE A 17 -8.41 44.50 6.71
N ALA A 18 -7.33 45.27 6.70
CA ALA A 18 -6.14 44.95 5.93
C ALA A 18 -5.49 43.68 6.52
N PHE A 19 -5.87 42.53 5.99
CA PHE A 19 -5.11 41.29 6.18
C PHE A 19 -3.78 41.45 5.45
N PHE A 20 -2.73 41.81 6.19
CA PHE A 20 -1.36 41.52 5.76
C PHE A 20 -1.22 40.00 5.79
N VAL A 21 -1.51 39.35 4.67
CA VAL A 21 -0.98 38.03 4.40
C VAL A 21 0.53 38.22 4.25
N ILE A 22 1.25 38.01 5.35
CA ILE A 22 2.66 37.65 5.29
C ILE A 22 2.66 36.32 4.55
N LEU A 23 2.79 36.37 3.23
CA LEU A 23 3.23 35.22 2.46
C LEU A 23 4.63 34.94 3.00
N SER A 24 4.73 33.97 3.92
CA SER A 24 6.02 33.34 4.19
C SER A 24 6.49 32.86 2.83
N SER A 25 7.56 33.48 2.35
CA SER A 25 8.36 32.91 1.29
C SER A 25 9.08 31.70 1.89
N ASP A 26 8.31 30.65 2.19
CA ASP A 26 8.88 29.32 2.30
C ASP A 26 9.37 29.02 0.89
N SER A 27 10.65 29.29 0.66
CA SER A 27 11.39 28.64 -0.42
C SER A 27 10.97 27.18 -0.34
N PRO A 28 10.39 26.58 -1.41
CA PRO A 28 10.03 25.17 -1.37
C PRO A 28 11.27 24.44 -0.87
N ALA A 29 11.16 23.80 0.31
CA ALA A 29 12.25 23.05 0.88
C ALA A 29 12.70 22.11 -0.23
N ASN A 30 13.95 22.24 -0.67
CA ASN A 30 14.42 21.50 -1.83
C ASN A 30 14.17 20.02 -1.52
N TRP A 31 13.32 19.33 -2.28
CA TRP A 31 12.91 17.95 -1.99
C TRP A 31 14.10 17.02 -1.73
N LYS A 32 15.28 17.33 -2.28
CA LYS A 32 16.55 16.64 -1.99
C LYS A 32 17.02 16.77 -0.54
N ASP A 33 16.78 17.91 0.11
CA ASP A 33 17.03 18.15 1.54
C ASP A 33 16.02 17.38 2.43
N GLN A 34 14.87 16.98 1.88
CA GLN A 34 13.83 16.21 2.56
C GLN A 34 13.81 14.73 2.14
N THR A 35 14.81 14.26 1.39
CA THR A 35 14.89 12.89 0.88
C THR A 35 16.12 12.20 1.41
N HIS A 36 15.90 11.04 2.05
CA HIS A 36 16.93 10.25 2.72
C HIS A 36 17.07 8.87 2.07
N MET A 37 18.30 8.44 1.88
CA MET A 37 18.63 7.12 1.37
C MET A 37 19.14 6.24 2.50
N VAL A 38 18.57 5.06 2.66
CA VAL A 38 19.00 4.03 3.61
C VAL A 38 19.75 2.96 2.84
N SER A 39 20.99 2.66 3.25
CA SER A 39 21.82 1.65 2.59
C SER A 39 22.71 0.90 3.58
N LYS A 40 23.21 -0.27 3.17
CA LYS A 40 24.19 -1.03 3.94
C LYS A 40 25.59 -0.42 3.81
N ASP A 41 26.32 -0.39 4.91
CA ASP A 41 27.74 0.00 4.96
C ASP A 41 28.49 -1.00 5.86
N GLY A 42 28.99 -2.07 5.24
CA GLY A 42 29.54 -3.22 5.95
C GLY A 42 28.49 -3.92 6.82
N GLN A 43 28.74 -3.97 8.13
CA GLN A 43 27.84 -4.60 9.11
C GLN A 43 26.76 -3.64 9.64
N GLU A 44 26.78 -2.39 9.19
CA GLU A 44 25.85 -1.35 9.65
C GLU A 44 24.89 -0.93 8.54
N CYS A 45 23.85 -0.23 8.95
CA CYS A 45 22.93 0.49 8.09
C CYS A 45 23.17 1.99 8.29
N VAL A 46 23.17 2.76 7.20
CA VAL A 46 23.40 4.20 7.20
C VAL A 46 22.26 4.94 6.52
N VAL A 47 21.97 6.14 7.01
CA VAL A 47 21.05 7.08 6.38
C VAL A 47 21.85 8.24 5.81
N ARG A 48 21.67 8.53 4.52
CA ARG A 48 22.39 9.58 3.78
C ARG A 48 21.44 10.61 3.20
N ALA A 49 21.86 11.87 3.20
CA ALA A 49 21.16 12.92 2.48
C ALA A 49 21.30 12.72 0.97
N LEU A 50 20.21 12.80 0.21
CA LEU A 50 20.27 12.68 -1.26
C LEU A 50 21.11 13.79 -1.91
N LYS A 51 21.10 15.00 -1.35
CA LYS A 51 21.72 16.19 -1.96
C LYS A 51 23.25 16.12 -2.08
N ASN A 52 23.92 15.57 -1.08
CA ASN A 52 25.37 15.63 -0.95
C ASN A 52 25.99 14.34 -0.38
N ASP A 53 25.20 13.28 -0.25
CA ASP A 53 25.61 11.97 0.27
C ASP A 53 26.14 11.98 1.72
N ALA A 54 25.90 13.08 2.47
CA ALA A 54 26.31 13.18 3.86
C ALA A 54 25.62 12.10 4.72
N VAL A 55 26.41 11.36 5.51
CA VAL A 55 25.86 10.43 6.50
C VAL A 55 25.18 11.23 7.61
N LEU A 56 23.87 11.06 7.74
CA LEU A 56 23.04 11.73 8.73
C LEU A 56 22.83 10.88 9.98
N PHE A 57 22.76 9.56 9.80
CA PHE A 57 22.54 8.60 10.87
C PHE A 57 23.18 7.25 10.52
N ARG A 58 23.57 6.48 11.55
CA ARG A 58 24.21 5.17 11.40
C ARG A 58 23.80 4.30 12.58
N HIS A 59 23.42 3.06 12.29
CA HIS A 59 23.06 2.08 13.31
C HIS A 59 23.23 0.65 12.80
N LYS A 60 23.47 -0.31 13.70
CA LYS A 60 23.57 -1.73 13.34
C LYS A 60 22.21 -2.33 12.97
N ASP A 61 21.21 -2.03 13.76
CA ASP A 61 19.82 -2.41 13.51
C ASP A 61 19.23 -1.52 12.41
N PRO A 62 18.82 -2.09 11.25
CA PRO A 62 18.27 -1.35 10.13
C PRO A 62 16.89 -0.73 10.42
N GLN A 63 16.12 -1.27 11.38
CA GLN A 63 14.83 -0.69 11.78
C GLN A 63 15.00 0.77 12.16
N ARG A 64 15.97 1.06 13.04
CA ARG A 64 16.26 2.42 13.50
C ARG A 64 16.67 3.34 12.37
N CYS A 65 17.38 2.85 11.35
CA CYS A 65 17.77 3.67 10.22
C CYS A 65 16.57 4.04 9.33
N VAL A 66 15.67 3.08 9.06
CA VAL A 66 14.47 3.34 8.26
C VAL A 66 13.52 4.28 9.01
N GLU A 67 13.25 4.02 10.30
CA GLU A 67 12.38 4.87 11.13
C GLU A 67 12.99 6.28 11.33
N TRP A 68 14.30 6.39 11.51
CA TRP A 68 14.99 7.68 11.56
C TRP A 68 14.83 8.44 10.24
N GLY A 69 15.00 7.76 9.10
CA GLY A 69 14.81 8.32 7.77
C GLY A 69 13.42 8.95 7.62
N MET A 70 12.38 8.20 7.96
CA MET A 70 10.97 8.65 7.87
C MET A 70 10.64 9.73 8.90
N SER A 71 11.29 9.71 10.07
CA SER A 71 11.08 10.72 11.10
C SER A 71 11.63 12.09 10.68
N ASN A 72 12.75 12.10 9.95
CA ASN A 72 13.51 13.32 9.66
C ASN A 72 13.39 13.80 8.21
N GLY A 73 12.89 12.97 7.28
CA GLY A 73 12.68 13.32 5.88
C GLY A 73 11.22 13.10 5.46
N VAL A 74 10.80 13.74 4.38
CA VAL A 74 9.50 13.47 3.73
C VAL A 74 9.58 12.16 2.95
N ASN A 75 10.69 11.91 2.27
CA ASN A 75 10.90 10.70 1.49
C ASN A 75 12.05 9.88 2.06
N THR A 76 11.82 8.59 2.28
CA THR A 76 12.83 7.62 2.69
C THR A 76 12.89 6.50 1.68
N ILE A 77 14.08 6.24 1.15
CA ILE A 77 14.31 5.24 0.12
C ILE A 77 15.29 4.23 0.68
N VAL A 78 14.86 2.97 0.80
CA VAL A 78 15.72 1.87 1.21
C VAL A 78 16.27 1.21 -0.05
N LEU A 79 17.56 1.40 -0.28
CA LEU A 79 18.28 0.92 -1.45
C LEU A 79 18.59 -0.58 -1.34
N GLU A 80 19.12 -1.14 -2.43
CA GLU A 80 19.54 -2.54 -2.51
C GLU A 80 20.33 -3.03 -1.28
N GLY A 81 19.99 -4.25 -0.82
CA GLY A 81 20.61 -4.91 0.30
C GLY A 81 19.66 -5.79 1.10
N GLU A 82 20.22 -6.68 1.91
CA GLU A 82 19.46 -7.47 2.88
C GLU A 82 19.41 -6.75 4.24
N TYR A 83 18.19 -6.52 4.72
CA TYR A 83 17.89 -5.85 5.98
C TYR A 83 17.11 -6.80 6.89
N ILE A 84 17.75 -7.18 8.00
CA ILE A 84 17.16 -8.05 9.02
C ILE A 84 16.72 -7.16 10.18
N PHE A 85 15.42 -7.10 10.44
CA PHE A 85 14.81 -6.22 11.43
C PHE A 85 14.47 -7.00 12.70
N ASP A 86 14.80 -6.45 13.86
CA ASP A 86 14.48 -7.06 15.16
C ASP A 86 12.98 -6.99 15.49
N ASP A 87 12.25 -6.07 14.86
CA ASP A 87 10.78 -6.00 14.93
C ASP A 87 10.22 -5.45 13.61
N ARG A 88 8.97 -4.98 13.63
CA ARG A 88 8.38 -4.21 12.55
C ARG A 88 8.89 -2.78 12.47
N ILE A 89 8.66 -2.16 11.32
CA ILE A 89 8.86 -0.73 11.08
C ILE A 89 7.58 0.01 11.45
N ASP A 90 7.63 0.89 12.44
CA ASP A 90 6.52 1.78 12.77
C ASP A 90 6.64 3.09 11.96
N VAL A 91 5.60 3.43 11.19
CA VAL A 91 5.53 4.72 10.50
C VAL A 91 5.43 5.83 11.55
N PRO A 92 6.35 6.81 11.58
CA PRO A 92 6.49 7.69 12.75
C PRO A 92 5.55 8.91 12.74
N ARG A 93 5.04 9.30 11.57
CA ARG A 93 4.25 10.54 11.40
C ARG A 93 3.47 10.55 10.09
N PRO A 94 2.44 11.41 9.95
CA PRO A 94 1.73 11.59 8.68
C PRO A 94 2.59 12.26 7.61
N GLY A 95 2.18 12.11 6.35
CA GLY A 95 2.78 12.83 5.21
C GLY A 95 4.16 12.32 4.80
N VAL A 96 4.51 11.07 5.09
CA VAL A 96 5.81 10.48 4.73
C VAL A 96 5.68 9.44 3.63
N THR A 97 6.73 9.31 2.83
CA THR A 97 6.86 8.29 1.80
C THR A 97 7.98 7.33 2.15
N LEU A 98 7.68 6.03 2.20
CA LEU A 98 8.65 4.96 2.24
C LEU A 98 8.70 4.25 0.88
N ILE A 99 9.90 4.16 0.31
CA ILE A 99 10.18 3.42 -0.91
C ILE A 99 11.13 2.27 -0.58
N VAL A 100 10.73 1.05 -0.90
CA VAL A 100 11.59 -0.14 -0.81
C VAL A 100 12.01 -0.49 -2.22
N ASP A 101 13.28 -0.22 -2.56
CA ASP A 101 13.82 -0.40 -3.90
C ASP A 101 13.83 -1.89 -4.32
N LYS A 102 13.86 -2.16 -5.64
CA LYS A 102 13.76 -3.51 -6.21
C LYS A 102 14.84 -4.49 -5.76
N GLY A 103 15.99 -3.99 -5.31
CA GLY A 103 17.07 -4.82 -4.75
C GLY A 103 17.04 -4.96 -3.23
N ALA A 104 16.11 -4.31 -2.54
CA ALA A 104 16.01 -4.37 -1.08
C ALA A 104 15.21 -5.61 -0.66
N ILE A 105 15.76 -6.37 0.30
CA ILE A 105 15.12 -7.56 0.86
C ILE A 105 14.96 -7.35 2.35
N PHE A 106 13.71 -7.34 2.83
CA PHE A 106 13.40 -7.18 4.23
C PHE A 106 13.07 -8.54 4.84
N LYS A 107 13.69 -8.86 5.98
CA LYS A 107 13.46 -10.08 6.77
C LYS A 107 13.29 -9.72 8.25
N LEU A 108 12.44 -10.46 8.97
CA LEU A 108 12.45 -10.39 10.42
C LEU A 108 13.58 -11.25 11.00
N ASN A 109 14.15 -10.80 12.10
CA ASN A 109 15.11 -11.55 12.89
C ASN A 109 14.37 -12.63 13.70
N PRO A 110 14.53 -13.93 13.38
CA PRO A 110 13.77 -15.01 14.03
C PRO A 110 14.04 -15.15 15.53
N ASP A 111 15.18 -14.63 16.00
CA ASP A 111 15.67 -14.79 17.37
C ASP A 111 15.17 -13.67 18.31
N THR A 112 14.34 -12.75 17.80
CA THR A 112 13.87 -11.58 18.54
C THR A 112 12.37 -11.63 18.81
N LYS A 113 11.92 -10.84 19.79
CA LYS A 113 10.51 -10.74 20.12
C LYS A 113 9.88 -9.66 19.25
N HIS A 114 8.86 -10.05 18.48
CA HIS A 114 8.14 -9.13 17.62
C HIS A 114 6.82 -8.63 18.23
N SER A 115 6.47 -7.40 17.88
CA SER A 115 5.23 -6.73 18.24
C SER A 115 4.07 -7.23 17.39
N THR A 116 3.14 -7.91 18.04
CA THR A 116 1.95 -8.46 17.39
C THR A 116 0.74 -7.52 17.50
N ILE A 117 -0.14 -7.64 16.52
CA ILE A 117 -1.50 -7.11 16.55
C ILE A 117 -2.46 -8.29 16.59
N SER A 118 -3.48 -8.14 17.43
CA SER A 118 -4.50 -9.16 17.66
C SER A 118 -5.87 -8.70 17.19
N PHE A 119 -6.70 -9.67 16.86
CA PHE A 119 -8.11 -9.47 16.55
C PHE A 119 -8.89 -8.96 17.76
N LYS A 120 -9.99 -8.25 17.53
CA LYS A 120 -11.05 -8.12 18.52
C LYS A 120 -11.86 -9.41 18.54
N ALA A 121 -11.33 -10.45 19.17
CA ALA A 121 -11.95 -11.76 19.26
C ALA A 121 -11.94 -12.30 20.70
N ARG A 122 -12.80 -13.30 20.96
CA ARG A 122 -12.86 -14.01 22.25
C ARG A 122 -11.54 -14.72 22.60
N ASN A 123 -10.72 -15.03 21.59
CA ASN A 123 -9.35 -15.52 21.74
C ASN A 123 -8.40 -14.65 20.88
N PRO A 124 -8.01 -13.45 21.37
CA PRO A 124 -7.22 -12.49 20.60
C PRO A 124 -5.82 -13.01 20.26
N ASP A 125 -5.33 -14.01 21.00
CA ASP A 125 -4.03 -14.64 20.79
C ASP A 125 -4.09 -15.86 19.86
N TYR A 126 -5.26 -16.23 19.34
CA TYR A 126 -5.43 -17.40 18.47
C TYR A 126 -4.58 -17.29 17.19
N TRP A 127 -4.40 -16.07 16.69
CA TRP A 127 -3.51 -15.73 15.58
C TRP A 127 -2.89 -14.35 15.81
N GLY A 128 -1.59 -14.31 16.07
CA GLY A 128 -0.85 -13.05 16.21
C GLY A 128 -0.32 -12.60 14.86
N MET A 129 -0.65 -11.38 14.45
CA MET A 129 -0.15 -10.79 13.20
C MET A 129 1.00 -9.85 13.48
N ILE A 130 2.07 -9.95 12.70
CA ILE A 130 3.22 -9.04 12.80
C ILE A 130 3.24 -8.22 11.51
N PRO A 131 2.61 -7.03 11.48
CA PRO A 131 2.70 -6.16 10.31
C PRO A 131 4.14 -5.69 10.17
N PHE A 132 4.76 -5.90 9.03
CA PHE A 132 6.18 -5.64 8.85
C PHE A 132 6.46 -4.16 8.66
N ILE A 133 5.60 -3.47 7.89
CA ILE A 133 5.46 -2.02 7.87
C ILE A 133 4.09 -1.67 8.45
N TYR A 134 4.06 -0.92 9.54
CA TYR A 134 2.85 -0.61 10.27
C TYR A 134 2.58 0.89 10.34
N ASN A 135 1.49 1.31 9.71
CA ASN A 135 0.97 2.67 9.81
C ASN A 135 -0.22 2.71 10.78
N LYS A 136 -0.03 3.27 11.97
CA LYS A 136 -1.09 3.41 12.98
C LYS A 136 -1.67 4.82 13.02
N GLY A 137 -2.75 5.05 12.28
CA GLY A 137 -3.52 6.29 12.35
C GLY A 137 -2.83 7.52 11.74
N HIS A 138 -1.80 7.34 10.89
CA HIS A 138 -1.17 8.46 10.19
C HIS A 138 -1.74 8.60 8.77
N SER A 139 -2.24 9.81 8.50
CA SER A 139 -2.82 10.19 7.20
C SER A 139 -1.74 10.57 6.19
N ASN A 140 -2.06 10.46 4.90
CA ASN A 140 -1.18 10.82 3.78
C ASN A 140 0.18 10.10 3.80
N VAL A 141 0.20 8.85 4.26
CA VAL A 141 1.40 8.00 4.22
C VAL A 141 1.45 7.27 2.88
N ASN A 142 2.61 7.26 2.24
CA ASN A 142 2.86 6.51 1.02
C ASN A 142 3.83 5.36 1.29
N VAL A 143 3.49 4.16 0.86
CA VAL A 143 4.35 2.97 0.92
C VAL A 143 4.43 2.36 -0.47
N LEU A 144 5.62 2.44 -1.08
CA LEU A 144 5.89 1.96 -2.44
C LEU A 144 6.88 0.80 -2.36
N ILE A 145 6.41 -0.41 -2.65
CA ILE A 145 7.18 -1.65 -2.52
C ILE A 145 7.56 -2.18 -3.90
N PHE A 146 8.84 -2.05 -4.23
CA PHE A 146 9.46 -2.64 -5.41
C PHE A 146 10.33 -3.86 -5.08
N GLY A 147 10.85 -3.94 -3.85
CA GLY A 147 11.68 -5.03 -3.33
C GLY A 147 10.90 -6.20 -2.74
N GLU A 148 11.58 -7.01 -1.93
CA GLU A 148 11.05 -8.24 -1.34
C GLU A 148 10.74 -8.07 0.16
N LEU A 149 9.53 -8.46 0.57
CA LEU A 149 9.10 -8.58 1.96
C LEU A 149 8.94 -10.06 2.30
N VAL A 150 9.91 -10.63 3.02
CA VAL A 150 9.95 -12.07 3.30
C VAL A 150 8.96 -12.41 4.40
N LYS A 151 8.06 -13.34 4.11
CA LYS A 151 7.15 -13.88 5.12
C LYS A 151 7.92 -14.70 6.16
N TYR A 152 7.58 -14.48 7.42
CA TYR A 152 7.98 -15.36 8.50
C TYR A 152 6.75 -15.90 9.22
N ARG A 153 6.76 -17.20 9.52
CA ARG A 153 5.70 -17.87 10.28
C ARG A 153 6.32 -18.61 11.46
N TRP A 154 5.85 -18.31 12.66
CA TRP A 154 6.15 -19.10 13.86
C TRP A 154 5.02 -20.11 14.05
N GLU A 155 5.32 -21.38 13.86
CA GLU A 155 4.44 -22.49 14.20
C GLU A 155 4.94 -23.12 15.51
N THR A 156 4.28 -22.80 16.63
CA THR A 156 4.46 -23.53 17.89
C THR A 156 3.20 -24.37 18.16
N GLU A 157 3.30 -25.42 19.00
CA GLU A 157 2.14 -26.27 19.38
C GLU A 157 0.96 -25.46 19.93
N GLU A 158 1.22 -24.29 20.53
CA GLU A 158 0.19 -23.52 21.22
C GLU A 158 -0.35 -22.32 20.42
N ARG A 159 0.42 -21.67 19.52
CA ARG A 159 -0.03 -20.46 18.77
C ARG A 159 0.74 -20.25 17.47
N GLY A 160 0.02 -19.91 16.39
CA GLY A 160 0.59 -19.49 15.10
C GLY A 160 0.74 -17.96 15.02
N ARG A 161 1.95 -17.47 14.69
CA ARG A 161 2.16 -16.06 14.32
C ARG A 161 2.63 -15.98 12.88
N GLN A 162 2.19 -14.95 12.16
CA GLN A 162 2.65 -14.72 10.80
C GLN A 162 2.86 -13.23 10.52
N THR A 163 3.79 -12.94 9.63
CA THR A 163 4.00 -11.58 9.15
C THR A 163 2.94 -11.17 8.13
N LEU A 164 2.60 -9.89 8.14
CA LEU A 164 1.85 -9.23 7.08
C LEU A 164 2.73 -8.12 6.47
N PRO A 165 2.87 -8.03 5.15
CA PRO A 165 3.80 -7.09 4.51
C PRO A 165 3.59 -5.63 4.94
N VAL A 166 2.38 -5.08 4.76
CA VAL A 166 2.05 -3.70 5.12
C VAL A 166 0.64 -3.67 5.70
N MET A 167 0.47 -2.93 6.79
CA MET A 167 -0.84 -2.68 7.39
C MET A 167 -1.05 -1.19 7.63
N TYR A 168 -2.13 -0.66 7.08
CA TYR A 168 -2.70 0.63 7.45
C TYR A 168 -3.80 0.36 8.47
N ASP A 169 -3.60 0.81 9.70
CA ASP A 169 -4.51 0.59 10.81
C ASP A 169 -5.07 1.92 11.32
N GLY A 170 -6.23 2.30 10.78
CA GLY A 170 -7.00 3.47 11.22
C GLY A 170 -7.95 3.20 12.38
N ARG A 171 -7.92 2.01 13.00
CA ARG A 171 -8.86 1.70 14.09
C ARG A 171 -8.72 2.66 15.25
N ASN A 172 -9.84 3.11 15.77
CA ASN A 172 -9.87 4.06 16.87
C ASN A 172 -11.15 3.90 17.72
N VAL A 173 -11.17 4.58 18.86
CA VAL A 173 -12.26 4.45 19.85
C VAL A 173 -13.62 4.96 19.37
N ASN A 174 -13.66 5.81 18.34
CA ASN A 174 -14.90 6.33 17.78
C ASN A 174 -15.55 5.35 16.81
N GLY A 175 -14.80 4.38 16.29
CA GLY A 175 -15.29 3.41 15.30
C GLY A 175 -15.59 4.04 13.94
N ASP A 176 -14.82 5.07 13.56
CA ASP A 176 -14.77 5.69 12.24
C ASP A 176 -13.41 5.41 11.56
N CYS A 177 -13.15 5.99 10.39
CA CYS A 177 -11.85 5.87 9.74
C CYS A 177 -10.82 6.78 10.41
N GLY A 178 -9.84 6.20 11.11
CA GLY A 178 -8.82 6.97 11.83
C GLY A 178 -7.59 7.36 11.01
N LEU A 179 -7.58 7.06 9.72
CA LEU A 179 -6.63 7.65 8.76
C LEU A 179 -7.30 7.96 7.43
N SER A 180 -6.78 8.97 6.74
CA SER A 180 -7.24 9.42 5.42
C SER A 180 -6.08 9.65 4.47
N GLY A 181 -6.27 9.29 3.20
CA GLY A 181 -5.33 9.54 2.11
C GLY A 181 -4.05 8.69 2.20
N GLY A 182 -3.13 8.97 1.28
CA GLY A 182 -1.92 8.18 1.10
C GLY A 182 -2.02 7.14 -0.02
N THR A 183 -0.92 6.44 -0.26
CA THR A 183 -0.78 5.52 -1.39
C THR A 183 -0.12 4.22 -0.99
N MET A 184 -0.68 3.09 -1.43
CA MET A 184 -0.01 1.80 -1.39
C MET A 184 0.23 1.31 -2.82
N LEU A 185 1.48 1.06 -3.17
CA LEU A 185 1.84 0.43 -4.44
C LEU A 185 2.75 -0.76 -4.20
N VAL A 186 2.46 -1.88 -4.85
CA VAL A 186 3.22 -3.12 -4.74
C VAL A 186 3.44 -3.73 -6.12
N THR A 187 4.70 -3.82 -6.51
CA THR A 187 5.16 -4.59 -7.68
C THR A 187 6.37 -5.47 -7.36
N GLY A 188 6.81 -5.45 -6.10
CA GLY A 188 7.81 -6.36 -5.56
C GLY A 188 7.20 -7.68 -5.07
N THR A 189 7.98 -8.44 -4.32
CA THR A 189 7.62 -9.80 -3.90
C THR A 189 7.13 -9.80 -2.45
N ALA A 190 5.98 -10.44 -2.20
CA ALA A 190 5.48 -10.75 -0.86
C ALA A 190 4.59 -11.99 -0.94
N THR A 191 4.55 -12.82 0.10
CA THR A 191 3.76 -14.07 0.12
C THR A 191 2.55 -14.03 1.07
N ASP A 192 2.17 -12.83 1.52
CA ASP A 192 0.96 -12.59 2.29
C ASP A 192 0.28 -11.29 1.86
N SER A 193 -0.88 -11.03 2.46
CA SER A 193 -1.81 -10.00 2.04
C SER A 193 -1.44 -8.63 2.60
N PHE A 194 -1.59 -7.59 1.78
CA PHE A 194 -1.51 -6.20 2.22
C PHE A 194 -2.86 -5.78 2.81
N TRP A 195 -2.89 -5.00 3.90
CA TRP A 195 -4.13 -4.76 4.63
C TRP A 195 -4.41 -3.28 4.87
N LEU A 196 -5.61 -2.84 4.50
CA LEU A 196 -6.17 -1.55 4.89
C LEU A 196 -7.31 -1.77 5.89
N ILE A 197 -7.23 -1.11 7.04
CA ILE A 197 -8.22 -1.21 8.11
C ILE A 197 -8.64 0.19 8.50
N ASP A 198 -9.95 0.46 8.52
CA ASP A 198 -10.55 1.71 8.98
C ASP A 198 -9.88 2.94 8.33
N SER A 199 -9.67 2.85 7.03
CA SER A 199 -8.91 3.83 6.23
C SER A 199 -9.83 4.48 5.20
N SER A 200 -9.71 5.80 5.03
CA SER A 200 -10.45 6.57 4.02
C SER A 200 -9.53 7.11 2.93
N ASP A 201 -10.04 7.30 1.71
CA ASP A 201 -9.34 7.98 0.60
C ASP A 201 -7.97 7.40 0.19
N VAL A 202 -7.63 6.19 0.64
CA VAL A 202 -6.35 5.55 0.28
C VAL A 202 -6.37 5.16 -1.18
N LYS A 203 -5.28 5.49 -1.89
CA LYS A 203 -5.09 5.09 -3.30
C LYS A 203 -4.25 3.83 -3.38
N VAL A 204 -4.75 2.84 -4.10
CA VAL A 204 -4.01 1.59 -4.36
C VAL A 204 -3.88 1.40 -5.86
N PRO A 205 -2.99 2.16 -6.53
CA PRO A 205 -2.90 2.12 -7.99
C PRO A 205 -2.52 0.73 -8.50
N ILE A 206 -1.58 0.03 -7.89
CA ILE A 206 -1.14 -1.30 -8.32
C ILE A 206 -0.82 -2.14 -7.09
N VAL A 207 -1.40 -3.34 -7.00
CA VAL A 207 -0.87 -4.43 -6.19
C VAL A 207 -0.83 -5.64 -7.11
N ALA A 208 0.37 -6.10 -7.44
CA ALA A 208 0.54 -7.22 -8.35
C ALA A 208 1.50 -8.25 -7.76
N LEU A 209 0.95 -9.43 -7.45
CA LEU A 209 1.69 -10.54 -6.86
C LEU A 209 1.54 -11.79 -7.73
N ASP A 210 2.62 -12.53 -7.86
CA ASP A 210 2.69 -13.86 -8.49
C ASP A 210 3.11 -14.94 -7.50
N THR A 211 2.90 -14.71 -6.21
CA THR A 211 3.24 -15.62 -5.11
C THR A 211 2.05 -16.43 -4.60
N GLY A 212 0.85 -16.17 -5.11
CA GLY A 212 -0.39 -16.85 -4.73
C GLY A 212 -0.81 -16.70 -3.26
N PRO A 213 -0.81 -15.49 -2.65
CA PRO A 213 -1.29 -15.33 -1.28
C PRO A 213 -2.78 -15.68 -1.14
N GLY A 214 -3.24 -15.76 0.12
CA GLY A 214 -4.66 -15.91 0.46
C GLY A 214 -5.51 -14.80 -0.16
N ALA A 215 -5.05 -13.54 -0.10
CA ALA A 215 -5.52 -12.42 -0.90
C ALA A 215 -4.33 -11.51 -1.25
N SER A 216 -4.36 -10.79 -2.38
CA SER A 216 -3.31 -9.78 -2.62
C SER A 216 -3.53 -8.53 -1.79
N LEU A 217 -4.79 -8.18 -1.52
CA LEU A 217 -5.19 -7.00 -0.77
C LEU A 217 -6.43 -7.32 0.06
N VAL A 218 -6.43 -6.88 1.32
CA VAL A 218 -7.55 -7.00 2.25
C VAL A 218 -8.01 -5.63 2.69
N LEU A 219 -9.31 -5.37 2.65
CA LEU A 219 -9.92 -4.15 3.19
C LEU A 219 -10.93 -4.52 4.27
N GLU A 220 -10.87 -3.80 5.38
CA GLU A 220 -11.86 -3.89 6.45
C GLU A 220 -12.22 -2.50 6.96
N GLY A 221 -13.49 -2.12 6.93
CA GLY A 221 -13.91 -0.82 7.45
C GLY A 221 -13.50 0.41 6.62
N CYS A 222 -13.13 0.23 5.35
CA CYS A 222 -12.56 1.30 4.53
C CYS A 222 -13.61 2.12 3.77
N GLU A 223 -13.30 3.38 3.46
CA GLU A 223 -14.22 4.31 2.78
C GLU A 223 -13.52 5.05 1.64
N ASP A 224 -14.23 5.29 0.53
CA ASP A 224 -13.75 6.16 -0.57
C ASP A 224 -12.38 5.76 -1.17
N CYS A 225 -12.00 4.48 -1.06
CA CYS A 225 -10.75 3.99 -1.60
C CYS A 225 -10.85 3.74 -3.11
N ASP A 226 -9.84 4.19 -3.84
CA ASP A 226 -9.72 3.97 -5.28
C ASP A 226 -8.59 3.00 -5.60
N LEU A 227 -8.98 1.82 -6.09
CA LEU A 227 -8.10 0.70 -6.37
C LEU A 227 -7.93 0.56 -7.89
N GLY A 228 -6.69 0.57 -8.35
CA GLY A 228 -6.36 0.46 -9.76
C GLY A 228 -6.38 -0.98 -10.26
N MET A 229 -5.19 -1.56 -10.41
CA MET A 229 -5.02 -2.93 -10.89
C MET A 229 -4.52 -3.82 -9.76
N ILE A 230 -5.37 -4.74 -9.30
CA ILE A 230 -5.04 -5.73 -8.28
C ILE A 230 -4.92 -7.11 -8.93
N VAL A 231 -3.80 -7.78 -8.69
CA VAL A 231 -3.46 -9.04 -9.36
C VAL A 231 -3.01 -10.08 -8.33
N ASN A 232 -3.55 -11.29 -8.45
CA ASN A 232 -3.08 -12.48 -7.75
C ASN A 232 -2.86 -13.62 -8.76
N LEU A 233 -1.60 -13.89 -9.10
CA LEU A 233 -1.21 -15.04 -9.92
C LEU A 233 -0.60 -16.14 -9.04
N ALA A 234 -0.67 -17.37 -9.53
CA ALA A 234 -0.05 -18.49 -8.84
C ALA A 234 1.48 -18.46 -9.04
N PRO A 235 2.27 -18.94 -8.07
CA PRO A 235 3.73 -19.04 -8.21
C PRO A 235 4.15 -20.00 -9.33
N GLU A 236 3.31 -20.98 -9.61
CA GLU A 236 3.49 -21.92 -10.70
C GLU A 236 2.41 -21.72 -11.75
N SER A 237 2.81 -21.70 -13.02
CA SER A 237 1.91 -21.51 -14.16
C SER A 237 0.74 -22.50 -14.15
N GLY A 238 -0.48 -21.99 -14.25
CA GLY A 238 -1.69 -22.80 -14.24
C GLY A 238 -2.10 -23.31 -12.86
N GLY A 239 -1.41 -22.84 -11.80
CA GLY A 239 -1.76 -23.07 -10.41
C GLY A 239 -3.06 -22.39 -10.01
N LYS A 240 -3.40 -22.49 -8.71
CA LYS A 240 -4.59 -21.87 -8.14
C LYS A 240 -4.16 -20.86 -7.09
N THR A 241 -4.92 -19.78 -7.01
CA THR A 241 -4.77 -18.75 -5.98
C THR A 241 -5.98 -18.78 -5.04
N GLY A 242 -5.86 -18.13 -3.88
CA GLY A 242 -7.00 -17.84 -3.01
C GLY A 242 -7.90 -16.79 -3.67
N GLU A 243 -7.89 -15.60 -3.09
CA GLU A 243 -8.67 -14.45 -3.50
C GLU A 243 -7.80 -13.42 -4.21
N THR A 244 -8.32 -12.66 -5.18
CA THR A 244 -7.54 -11.50 -5.67
C THR A 244 -7.61 -10.36 -4.66
N ILE A 245 -8.80 -10.12 -4.12
CA ILE A 245 -9.06 -9.14 -3.07
C ILE A 245 -10.10 -9.68 -2.08
N ASP A 246 -9.85 -9.45 -0.79
CA ASP A 246 -10.79 -9.77 0.29
C ASP A 246 -11.34 -8.46 0.88
N LEU A 247 -12.61 -8.17 0.63
CA LEU A 247 -13.34 -7.10 1.32
C LEU A 247 -13.97 -7.72 2.57
N ASN A 248 -13.13 -7.97 3.57
CA ASN A 248 -13.46 -8.79 4.73
C ASN A 248 -14.71 -8.30 5.49
N SER A 249 -14.90 -6.98 5.59
CA SER A 249 -16.20 -6.37 5.94
C SER A 249 -16.20 -4.84 5.90
N ARG A 250 -17.41 -4.25 5.92
CA ARG A 250 -17.68 -2.85 6.29
C ARG A 250 -16.94 -1.81 5.45
N SER A 251 -16.65 -2.13 4.19
CA SER A 251 -16.06 -1.17 3.27
C SER A 251 -17.13 -0.55 2.37
N ILE A 252 -17.13 0.76 2.19
CA ILE A 252 -18.14 1.49 1.40
C ILE A 252 -17.47 2.43 0.40
N ASP A 253 -18.17 2.68 -0.71
CA ASP A 253 -17.72 3.56 -1.79
C ASP A 253 -16.33 3.19 -2.34
N ILE A 254 -16.10 1.88 -2.47
CA ILE A 254 -14.86 1.35 -3.04
C ILE A 254 -15.00 1.22 -4.56
N THR A 255 -14.07 1.83 -5.28
CA THR A 255 -13.95 1.68 -6.74
C THR A 255 -12.74 0.83 -7.09
N ILE A 256 -12.91 -0.10 -8.02
CA ILE A 256 -11.85 -0.98 -8.50
C ILE A 256 -11.82 -0.96 -10.03
N GLU A 257 -10.72 -0.50 -10.62
CA GLU A 257 -10.58 -0.50 -12.08
C GLU A 257 -10.46 -1.94 -12.61
N ARG A 258 -9.54 -2.74 -12.07
CA ARG A 258 -9.31 -4.09 -12.59
C ARG A 258 -8.84 -5.08 -11.53
N LEU A 259 -9.54 -6.21 -11.47
CA LEU A 259 -9.11 -7.42 -10.75
C LEU A 259 -8.64 -8.47 -11.74
N ILE A 260 -7.48 -9.09 -11.48
CA ILE A 260 -6.96 -10.20 -12.28
C ILE A 260 -6.52 -11.34 -11.36
N GLY A 261 -7.25 -12.46 -11.39
CA GLY A 261 -6.94 -13.64 -10.57
C GLY A 261 -6.63 -14.87 -11.44
N GLU A 262 -5.67 -15.69 -11.03
CA GLU A 262 -5.37 -16.97 -11.70
C GLU A 262 -6.07 -18.14 -11.01
N ARG A 263 -7.02 -18.74 -11.73
CA ARG A 263 -7.83 -19.90 -11.30
C ARG A 263 -8.24 -19.81 -9.83
N SER A 264 -8.63 -18.61 -9.44
CA SER A 264 -8.83 -18.22 -8.05
C SER A 264 -9.96 -19.02 -7.42
N TYR A 265 -9.86 -19.25 -6.11
CA TYR A 265 -11.00 -19.72 -5.33
C TYR A 265 -12.17 -18.75 -5.50
N GLU A 266 -11.90 -17.45 -5.33
CA GLU A 266 -12.76 -16.35 -5.74
C GLU A 266 -11.94 -15.15 -6.23
N ILE A 267 -12.41 -14.38 -7.22
CA ILE A 267 -11.65 -13.17 -7.60
C ILE A 267 -11.77 -12.12 -6.50
N ILE A 268 -12.96 -11.99 -5.94
CA ILE A 268 -13.29 -11.01 -4.91
C ILE A 268 -14.18 -11.69 -3.89
N ASP A 269 -13.80 -11.70 -2.61
CA ASP A 269 -14.76 -11.91 -1.53
C ASP A 269 -15.31 -10.57 -1.07
N CYS A 270 -16.63 -10.43 -1.07
CA CYS A 270 -17.33 -9.19 -0.75
C CYS A 270 -18.31 -9.42 0.40
N ASN A 271 -17.78 -9.27 1.60
CA ASN A 271 -18.51 -9.39 2.85
C ASN A 271 -18.94 -7.98 3.29
N GLU A 272 -20.24 -7.79 3.56
CA GLU A 272 -20.81 -6.55 4.11
C GLU A 272 -20.17 -5.25 3.55
N SER A 273 -19.98 -5.17 2.24
CA SER A 273 -19.25 -4.08 1.58
C SER A 273 -19.96 -3.60 0.32
N HIS A 274 -19.71 -2.36 -0.09
CA HIS A 274 -20.33 -1.67 -1.21
C HIS A 274 -19.27 -1.27 -2.23
N VAL A 275 -19.22 -1.98 -3.36
CA VAL A 275 -18.09 -1.93 -4.30
C VAL A 275 -18.56 -1.90 -5.75
N ILE A 276 -17.88 -1.09 -6.55
CA ILE A 276 -17.99 -1.08 -8.01
C ILE A 276 -16.66 -1.57 -8.60
N VAL A 277 -16.73 -2.60 -9.45
CA VAL A 277 -15.60 -3.14 -10.20
C VAL A 277 -15.82 -2.90 -11.69
N ASP A 278 -14.90 -2.20 -12.34
CA ASP A 278 -15.00 -1.93 -13.78
C ASP A 278 -14.73 -3.21 -14.58
N GLU A 279 -13.67 -3.96 -14.26
CA GLU A 279 -13.34 -5.21 -14.94
C GLU A 279 -12.81 -6.29 -13.98
N ALA A 280 -13.42 -7.47 -14.01
CA ALA A 280 -12.90 -8.68 -13.37
C ALA A 280 -12.43 -9.67 -14.44
N VAL A 281 -11.16 -10.09 -14.36
CA VAL A 281 -10.52 -11.02 -15.28
C VAL A 281 -10.09 -12.29 -14.54
N SER A 282 -10.61 -13.43 -14.96
CA SER A 282 -10.11 -14.74 -14.54
C SER A 282 -9.14 -15.29 -15.57
N VAL A 283 -7.90 -15.55 -15.16
CA VAL A 283 -6.92 -16.32 -15.93
C VAL A 283 -7.18 -17.80 -15.67
N GLY A 284 -7.79 -18.49 -16.64
CA GLY A 284 -8.31 -19.84 -16.46
C GLY A 284 -9.67 -19.87 -15.74
N PRO A 285 -10.31 -21.06 -15.66
CA PRO A 285 -11.59 -21.21 -15.00
C PRO A 285 -11.45 -21.05 -13.47
N PRO A 286 -12.17 -20.12 -12.83
CA PRO A 286 -12.16 -19.96 -11.39
C PRO A 286 -13.10 -20.97 -10.72
N GLN A 287 -12.92 -21.23 -9.42
CA GLN A 287 -13.91 -22.01 -8.66
C GLN A 287 -15.19 -21.20 -8.43
N LYS A 288 -15.03 -19.91 -8.12
CA LYS A 288 -16.09 -18.92 -7.97
C LYS A 288 -15.58 -17.60 -8.53
N LEU A 289 -16.42 -16.83 -9.20
CA LEU A 289 -16.01 -15.50 -9.66
C LEU A 289 -16.17 -14.48 -8.53
N PHE A 290 -17.34 -14.49 -7.87
CA PHE A 290 -17.72 -13.44 -6.92
C PHE A 290 -18.21 -14.04 -5.61
N GLY A 291 -17.47 -13.75 -4.55
CA GLY A 291 -17.83 -13.95 -3.16
C GLY A 291 -18.84 -12.95 -2.66
N ARG A 292 -19.86 -13.48 -1.98
CA ARG A 292 -20.94 -12.72 -1.34
C ARG A 292 -21.32 -13.45 -0.06
N GLY A 293 -20.50 -13.34 0.97
CA GLY A 293 -20.78 -13.91 2.29
C GLY A 293 -21.46 -12.92 3.25
N PRO A 294 -22.27 -13.40 4.23
CA PRO A 294 -22.45 -12.63 5.45
C PRO A 294 -21.10 -12.45 6.13
N VAL A 295 -21.01 -11.50 7.06
CA VAL A 295 -19.82 -11.32 7.89
C VAL A 295 -19.46 -12.65 8.58
N SER A 296 -18.29 -13.21 8.27
CA SER A 296 -17.76 -14.42 8.92
C SER A 296 -16.30 -14.26 9.31
N GLY A 297 -15.93 -14.81 10.48
CA GLY A 297 -14.55 -14.79 10.99
C GLY A 297 -14.24 -13.65 11.97
N PRO A 298 -13.03 -13.63 12.55
CA PRO A 298 -12.57 -12.54 13.41
C PRO A 298 -12.53 -11.18 12.69
N ARG A 299 -12.67 -10.09 13.45
CA ARG A 299 -12.68 -8.72 12.91
C ARG A 299 -11.59 -7.85 13.51
N PHE A 300 -10.97 -7.05 12.65
CA PHE A 300 -10.09 -5.99 13.06
C PHE A 300 -10.82 -4.66 13.14
N THR A 301 -11.72 -4.37 12.20
CA THR A 301 -12.39 -3.06 12.09
C THR A 301 -13.18 -2.67 13.34
N ASP A 302 -13.10 -1.38 13.69
CA ASP A 302 -13.90 -0.75 14.75
C ASP A 302 -15.19 -0.14 14.20
N ARG A 303 -15.36 -0.13 12.88
CA ARG A 303 -16.57 0.33 12.19
C ARG A 303 -17.77 -0.48 12.63
N LYS A 304 -18.93 0.17 12.73
CA LYS A 304 -20.20 -0.52 12.94
C LYS A 304 -20.61 -1.28 11.68
N SER A 305 -21.34 -2.37 11.88
CA SER A 305 -22.00 -3.13 10.82
C SER A 305 -22.95 -2.22 10.03
N PHE A 306 -22.90 -2.32 8.70
CA PHE A 306 -23.84 -1.66 7.77
C PHE A 306 -25.14 -2.45 7.63
N GLY A 307 -25.11 -3.77 7.84
CA GLY A 307 -26.22 -4.69 7.62
C GLY A 307 -26.54 -4.95 6.14
N THR A 308 -25.80 -4.30 5.23
CA THR A 308 -26.02 -4.35 3.78
C THR A 308 -24.73 -4.62 3.01
N ARG A 309 -24.89 -4.92 1.72
CA ARG A 309 -23.77 -5.07 0.77
C ARG A 309 -24.24 -4.78 -0.65
N SER A 310 -23.32 -4.35 -1.50
CA SER A 310 -23.53 -4.18 -2.93
C SER A 310 -22.24 -4.52 -3.68
N LEU A 311 -22.34 -5.37 -4.69
CA LEU A 311 -21.23 -5.65 -5.60
C LEU A 311 -21.72 -5.49 -7.03
N HIS A 312 -21.26 -4.44 -7.70
CA HIS A 312 -21.55 -4.16 -9.08
C HIS A 312 -20.29 -4.35 -9.94
N VAL A 313 -20.30 -5.36 -10.81
CA VAL A 313 -19.19 -5.65 -11.73
C VAL A 313 -19.64 -5.30 -13.15
N LYS A 314 -19.00 -4.32 -13.79
CA LYS A 314 -19.40 -3.83 -15.12
C LYS A 314 -19.01 -4.80 -16.23
N LYS A 315 -17.81 -5.39 -16.15
CA LYS A 315 -17.30 -6.34 -17.14
C LYS A 315 -16.66 -7.56 -16.48
N THR A 316 -16.95 -8.74 -17.02
CA THR A 316 -16.33 -9.99 -16.58
C THR A 316 -15.72 -10.71 -17.78
N THR A 317 -14.48 -11.13 -17.65
CA THR A 317 -13.75 -11.90 -18.67
C THR A 317 -13.18 -13.16 -18.05
N VAL A 318 -13.49 -14.33 -18.62
CA VAL A 318 -12.88 -15.60 -18.21
C VAL A 318 -12.05 -16.14 -19.38
N LEU A 319 -10.75 -16.21 -19.20
CA LEU A 319 -9.80 -16.73 -20.18
C LEU A 319 -9.69 -18.25 -20.01
N ASN A 320 -10.73 -18.99 -20.40
CA ASN A 320 -10.80 -20.46 -20.23
C ASN A 320 -9.60 -21.21 -20.84
N GLU A 321 -9.02 -20.67 -21.90
CA GLU A 321 -7.89 -21.26 -22.63
C GLU A 321 -6.52 -20.72 -22.17
N ALA A 322 -6.46 -20.03 -21.02
CA ALA A 322 -5.19 -19.56 -20.47
C ALA A 322 -4.30 -20.73 -20.07
N LEU A 323 -3.06 -20.69 -20.55
CA LEU A 323 -2.01 -21.67 -20.29
C LEU A 323 -1.06 -21.19 -19.20
N GLN A 324 -0.71 -19.91 -19.25
CA GLN A 324 0.22 -19.26 -18.33
C GLN A 324 -0.11 -17.77 -18.20
N ALA A 325 0.22 -17.19 -17.06
CA ALA A 325 0.28 -15.75 -16.88
C ALA A 325 1.61 -15.38 -16.21
N LYS A 326 2.06 -14.15 -16.45
CA LYS A 326 3.21 -13.57 -15.77
C LYS A 326 3.06 -12.07 -15.61
N LEU A 327 3.75 -11.54 -14.61
CA LEU A 327 3.91 -10.10 -14.41
C LEU A 327 5.15 -9.60 -15.16
N ILE A 328 5.03 -8.43 -15.75
CA ILE A 328 6.12 -7.68 -16.34
C ILE A 328 6.06 -6.27 -15.76
N HIS A 329 7.15 -5.86 -15.11
CA HIS A 329 7.25 -4.56 -14.47
C HIS A 329 8.31 -3.70 -15.17
N ASP A 330 7.95 -2.45 -15.43
CA ASP A 330 8.88 -1.38 -15.80
C ASP A 330 8.96 -0.47 -14.57
N LEU A 331 10.09 -0.58 -13.86
CA LEU A 331 10.31 0.01 -12.54
C LEU A 331 11.46 1.02 -12.59
N PRO A 332 11.36 2.12 -11.82
CA PRO A 332 12.44 3.09 -11.71
C PRO A 332 13.72 2.44 -11.15
N SER A 333 14.84 3.14 -11.38
CA SER A 333 16.09 2.93 -10.63
C SER A 333 16.28 4.08 -9.66
N PHE A 334 16.56 3.78 -8.39
CA PHE A 334 16.76 4.78 -7.37
C PHE A 334 18.24 4.88 -6.97
N PRO A 335 18.74 6.11 -6.75
CA PRO A 335 18.02 7.39 -6.71
C PRO A 335 17.84 8.10 -8.06
N GLU A 336 18.29 7.54 -9.18
CA GLU A 336 18.41 8.25 -10.47
C GLU A 336 17.09 8.76 -11.05
N SER A 337 15.98 8.08 -10.75
CA SER A 337 14.65 8.41 -11.27
C SER A 337 13.92 9.48 -10.46
N LEU A 338 14.56 10.11 -9.48
CA LEU A 338 13.93 11.11 -8.62
C LEU A 338 14.00 12.53 -9.20
N PRO A 339 13.01 13.41 -8.89
CA PRO A 339 11.86 13.16 -8.00
C PRO A 339 10.64 12.57 -8.71
N ARG A 340 10.69 12.42 -10.05
CA ARG A 340 9.55 12.03 -10.88
C ARG A 340 9.83 10.73 -11.60
N PHE A 341 8.97 9.74 -11.38
CA PHE A 341 9.11 8.43 -11.99
C PHE A 341 7.75 7.84 -12.35
N THR A 342 7.79 6.88 -13.26
CA THR A 342 6.62 6.12 -13.70
C THR A 342 6.81 4.67 -13.30
N VAL A 343 5.75 4.05 -12.82
CA VAL A 343 5.67 2.60 -12.58
C VAL A 343 4.65 2.02 -13.53
N ARG A 344 5.05 1.00 -14.29
CA ARG A 344 4.12 0.27 -15.16
C ARG A 344 4.16 -1.21 -14.85
N THR A 345 2.99 -1.78 -14.65
CA THR A 345 2.80 -3.24 -14.55
C THR A 345 1.98 -3.72 -15.73
N THR A 346 2.37 -4.86 -16.29
CA THR A 346 1.63 -5.57 -17.32
C THR A 346 1.44 -7.03 -16.91
N VAL A 347 0.19 -7.49 -16.91
CA VAL A 347 -0.13 -8.91 -16.87
C VAL A 347 -0.18 -9.42 -18.31
N GLU A 348 0.71 -10.35 -18.65
CA GLU A 348 0.70 -11.05 -19.94
C GLU A 348 0.15 -12.46 -19.75
N VAL A 349 -0.91 -12.79 -20.49
CA VAL A 349 -1.56 -14.10 -20.44
C VAL A 349 -1.40 -14.80 -21.78
N GLY A 350 -0.73 -15.95 -21.76
CA GLY A 350 -0.61 -16.84 -22.91
C GLY A 350 -1.83 -17.72 -23.05
N LEU A 351 -2.46 -17.71 -24.23
CA LEU A 351 -3.63 -18.52 -24.56
C LEU A 351 -3.27 -19.68 -25.49
N LYS A 352 -4.14 -20.69 -25.52
CA LYS A 352 -4.07 -21.75 -26.53
C LYS A 352 -4.08 -21.14 -27.94
N GLY A 353 -3.29 -21.72 -28.85
CA GLY A 353 -3.16 -21.22 -30.23
C GLY A 353 -2.16 -20.07 -30.38
N GLY A 354 -1.35 -19.76 -29.36
CA GLY A 354 -0.25 -18.80 -29.45
C GLY A 354 -0.66 -17.32 -29.37
N GLN A 355 -1.92 -17.04 -29.01
CA GLN A 355 -2.40 -15.69 -28.78
C GLN A 355 -2.01 -15.21 -27.38
N ASN A 356 -1.74 -13.90 -27.24
CA ASN A 356 -1.47 -13.27 -25.95
C ASN A 356 -2.51 -12.18 -25.66
N ARG A 357 -2.95 -12.12 -24.40
CA ARG A 357 -3.73 -10.99 -23.85
C ARG A 357 -2.83 -10.19 -22.92
N ARG A 358 -2.96 -8.86 -22.94
CA ARG A 358 -2.19 -7.96 -22.07
C ARG A 358 -3.12 -7.00 -21.35
N TYR A 359 -2.88 -6.83 -20.06
CA TYR A 359 -3.53 -5.83 -19.22
C TYR A 359 -2.42 -4.99 -18.59
N SER A 360 -2.40 -3.68 -18.87
CA SER A 360 -1.36 -2.79 -18.35
C SER A 360 -1.98 -1.68 -17.51
N ARG A 361 -1.26 -1.25 -16.49
CA ARG A 361 -1.52 0.00 -15.77
C ARG A 361 -0.20 0.74 -15.58
N SER A 362 -0.26 2.06 -15.74
CA SER A 362 0.86 2.96 -15.52
C SER A 362 0.44 4.02 -14.51
N VAL A 363 1.33 4.39 -13.61
CA VAL A 363 1.11 5.46 -12.62
C VAL A 363 2.37 6.30 -12.54
N GLU A 364 2.18 7.61 -12.44
CA GLU A 364 3.26 8.59 -12.29
C GLU A 364 3.30 9.09 -10.85
N PHE A 365 4.50 9.27 -10.33
CA PHE A 365 4.75 9.85 -9.01
C PHE A 365 5.62 11.10 -9.17
N ASP A 366 5.33 12.11 -8.35
CA ASP A 366 6.16 13.30 -8.17
C ASP A 366 6.40 13.53 -6.69
N LEU A 367 7.65 13.32 -6.24
CA LEU A 367 8.07 13.46 -4.85
C LEU A 367 8.65 14.86 -4.55
N SER A 368 8.42 15.84 -5.43
CA SER A 368 8.95 17.20 -5.25
C SER A 368 8.17 18.08 -4.28
N ASN A 369 7.00 17.64 -3.82
CA ASN A 369 6.07 18.43 -2.99
C ASN A 369 6.06 17.99 -1.52
#